data_AF-A0AA88AGD7-F1
#
_entry.id   AF-A0AA88AGD7-F1
#
_cell.length_a   1.000
_cell.length_b   1.000
_cell.length_c   1.000
_cell.angle_alpha   90.00
_cell.angle_beta   90.00
_cell.angle_gamma   90.00
#
_symmetry.space_group_name_H-M   'P 1'
#
loop_
_entity.id
_entity.type
_entity.pdbx_description
1 polymer ?
#
loop_
_entity_poly.entity_id
_entity_poly.type
_entity_poly.pdbx_seq_one_letter_code
_entity_poly.pdbx_strand_id
1 'polypeptide(L)'
;MSGSSASLRKKVQRKCKIRGYSVKVDAIDEILSFTSGFPDSDCDEAIDLLLDQLHHRTLKSPIVDKEAVRSVVSLLLDADDAVDGDEASAAAQNAAAFSSSIRVIDTFLVPKLRYDPIKKLFYEYTGSLPIYGDASTKAALYRDRYLLLFQRVTRDQHFSKPAFDSEMSHFGNCEISPIQSLVGQTGRRWVMGLISQLEDGHFYLEDLTASVEINLSDAISFYNAYWIYFLILEVKN
;
A
#
# COMPACT_ATOMS: atom_id res chain seq x y z
N MET A 1 -51.50 6.24 -13.71
CA MET A 1 -50.23 5.57 -14.10
C MET A 1 -49.03 6.09 -13.27
N SER A 2 -49.16 6.25 -11.94
CA SER A 2 -48.14 6.88 -11.07
C SER A 2 -47.36 5.91 -10.16
N GLY A 3 -47.67 4.62 -10.21
CA GLY A 3 -47.09 3.61 -9.30
C GLY A 3 -45.68 3.12 -9.68
N SER A 4 -45.29 3.18 -10.96
CA SER A 4 -44.02 2.61 -11.44
C SER A 4 -42.80 3.45 -11.03
N SER A 5 -42.83 4.77 -11.23
CA SER A 5 -41.66 5.63 -10.94
C SER A 5 -41.35 5.76 -9.44
N ALA A 6 -42.39 5.75 -8.58
CA ALA A 6 -42.20 5.78 -7.14
C ALA A 6 -41.57 4.49 -6.60
N SER A 7 -41.88 3.33 -7.22
CA SER A 7 -41.26 2.04 -6.91
C SER A 7 -39.79 2.01 -7.35
N LEU A 8 -39.52 2.48 -8.58
CA LEU A 8 -38.16 2.56 -9.14
C LEU A 8 -37.26 3.50 -8.33
N ARG A 9 -37.77 4.66 -7.92
CA ARG A 9 -37.04 5.60 -7.06
C ARG A 9 -36.61 4.98 -5.73
N LYS A 10 -37.51 4.25 -5.05
CA LYS A 10 -37.18 3.53 -3.82
C LYS A 10 -36.14 2.44 -4.06
N LYS A 11 -36.19 1.78 -5.22
CA LYS A 11 -35.25 0.74 -5.60
C LYS A 11 -33.84 1.31 -5.81
N VAL A 12 -33.69 2.42 -6.56
CA VAL A 12 -32.42 3.14 -6.73
C VAL A 12 -31.85 3.53 -5.37
N GLN A 13 -32.64 4.18 -4.52
CA GLN A 13 -32.22 4.58 -3.17
C GLN A 13 -31.73 3.39 -2.33
N ARG A 14 -32.41 2.24 -2.41
CA ARG A 14 -32.00 1.02 -1.70
C ARG A 14 -30.68 0.46 -2.23
N LYS A 15 -30.50 0.35 -3.54
CA LYS A 15 -29.26 -0.14 -4.16
C LYS A 15 -28.07 0.76 -3.84
N CYS A 16 -28.25 2.08 -3.91
CA CYS A 16 -27.22 3.04 -3.50
C CYS A 16 -26.84 2.90 -2.03
N LYS A 17 -27.83 2.74 -1.14
CA LYS A 17 -27.59 2.58 0.30
C LYS A 17 -26.87 1.28 0.64
N ILE A 18 -27.17 0.18 -0.05
CA ILE A 18 -26.46 -1.11 0.11
C ILE A 18 -24.97 -0.97 -0.23
N ARG A 19 -24.65 -0.15 -1.23
CA ARG A 19 -23.28 0.14 -1.66
C ARG A 19 -22.60 1.26 -0.85
N GLY A 20 -23.24 1.75 0.21
CA GLY A 20 -22.68 2.76 1.11
C GLY A 20 -22.73 4.21 0.61
N TYR A 21 -23.51 4.50 -0.44
CA TYR A 21 -23.63 5.84 -0.99
C TYR A 21 -24.77 6.65 -0.35
N SER A 22 -24.48 7.92 -0.09
CA SER A 22 -25.50 8.95 0.19
C SER A 22 -25.76 9.74 -1.08
N VAL A 23 -26.90 9.55 -1.72
CA VAL A 23 -27.20 10.13 -3.04
C VAL A 23 -28.12 11.33 -2.89
N LYS A 24 -27.75 12.45 -3.51
CA LYS A 24 -28.59 13.66 -3.54
C LYS A 24 -29.85 13.44 -4.41
N VAL A 25 -30.87 14.26 -4.19
CA VAL A 25 -32.17 14.12 -4.87
C VAL A 25 -32.05 14.28 -6.39
N ASP A 26 -31.29 15.28 -6.83
CA ASP A 26 -30.97 15.57 -8.23
C ASP A 26 -30.18 14.45 -8.92
N ALA A 27 -29.28 13.79 -8.19
CA ALA A 27 -28.56 12.61 -8.67
C ALA A 27 -29.49 11.39 -8.85
N ILE A 28 -30.47 11.19 -7.96
CA ILE A 28 -31.50 10.15 -8.12
C ILE A 28 -32.33 10.41 -9.38
N ASP A 29 -32.72 11.66 -9.61
CA ASP A 29 -33.51 12.03 -10.79
C ASP A 29 -32.74 11.79 -12.09
N GLU A 30 -31.42 12.01 -12.10
CA GLU A 30 -30.55 11.69 -13.24
C GLU A 30 -30.43 10.18 -13.48
N ILE A 31 -30.26 9.37 -12.43
CA ILE A 31 -30.25 7.89 -12.55
C ILE A 31 -31.59 7.40 -13.11
N LEU A 32 -32.71 7.96 -12.62
CA LEU A 32 -34.04 7.61 -13.13
C LEU A 32 -34.20 7.97 -14.61
N SER A 33 -33.71 9.14 -15.02
CA SER A 33 -33.70 9.55 -16.42
C SER A 33 -32.91 8.57 -17.30
N PHE A 34 -31.74 8.12 -16.86
CA PHE A 34 -30.94 7.12 -17.58
C PHE A 34 -31.69 5.78 -17.68
N THR A 35 -32.25 5.29 -16.58
CA THR A 35 -32.94 3.98 -16.56
C THR A 35 -34.23 3.96 -17.39
N SER A 36 -34.86 5.12 -17.61
CA SER A 36 -36.06 5.21 -18.45
C SER A 36 -35.80 4.92 -19.94
N GLY A 37 -34.54 4.89 -20.37
CA GLY A 37 -34.13 4.47 -21.72
C GLY A 37 -34.15 2.96 -21.93
N PHE A 38 -34.27 2.16 -20.86
CA PHE A 38 -34.22 0.70 -20.90
C PHE A 38 -35.61 0.09 -20.63
N PRO A 39 -35.91 -1.10 -21.16
CA PRO A 39 -37.13 -1.82 -20.81
C PRO A 39 -37.14 -2.23 -19.32
N ASP A 40 -38.34 -2.40 -18.75
CA ASP A 40 -38.52 -2.70 -17.32
C ASP A 40 -37.77 -3.97 -16.84
N SER A 41 -37.48 -4.92 -17.74
CA SER A 41 -36.68 -6.13 -17.47
C SER A 41 -35.22 -5.81 -17.16
N ASP A 42 -34.67 -4.79 -17.80
CA ASP A 42 -33.23 -4.51 -17.84
C ASP A 42 -32.87 -3.31 -16.95
N CYS A 43 -33.88 -2.54 -16.51
CA CYS A 43 -33.74 -1.44 -15.55
C CYS A 43 -32.94 -1.83 -14.30
N ASP A 44 -33.12 -3.05 -13.79
CA ASP A 44 -32.42 -3.50 -12.57
C ASP A 44 -30.91 -3.67 -12.81
N GLU A 45 -30.55 -4.21 -13.97
CA GLU A 45 -29.18 -4.45 -14.42
C GLU A 45 -28.50 -3.14 -14.83
N ALA A 46 -29.21 -2.24 -15.52
CA ALA A 46 -28.73 -0.90 -15.86
C ALA A 46 -28.38 -0.07 -14.60
N ILE A 47 -29.19 -0.19 -13.52
CA ILE A 47 -28.88 0.45 -12.24
C ILE A 47 -27.61 -0.15 -11.63
N ASP A 48 -27.45 -1.47 -11.63
CA ASP A 48 -26.26 -2.11 -11.07
C ASP A 48 -25.00 -1.74 -11.84
N LEU A 49 -25.06 -1.76 -13.17
CA LEU A 49 -23.95 -1.36 -14.04
C LEU A 49 -23.50 0.08 -13.76
N LEU A 50 -24.44 1.03 -13.68
CA LEU A 50 -24.14 2.42 -13.37
C LEU A 50 -23.49 2.55 -11.98
N LEU A 51 -24.00 1.82 -10.98
CA LEU A 51 -23.46 1.86 -9.63
C LEU A 51 -22.09 1.17 -9.51
N ASP A 52 -21.81 0.15 -10.33
CA ASP A 52 -20.49 -0.47 -10.45
C ASP A 52 -19.48 0.54 -11.01
N GLN A 53 -19.85 1.24 -12.09
CA GLN A 53 -19.00 2.28 -12.68
C GLN A 53 -18.75 3.46 -11.73
N LEU A 54 -19.75 3.86 -10.93
CA LEU A 54 -19.57 4.85 -9.86
C LEU A 54 -18.57 4.38 -8.78
N HIS A 55 -18.56 3.08 -8.47
CA HIS A 55 -17.62 2.51 -7.51
C HIS A 55 -16.18 2.56 -8.01
N HIS A 56 -15.96 2.25 -9.29
CA HIS A 56 -14.63 2.25 -9.90
C HIS A 56 -13.99 3.64 -9.99
N ARG A 57 -14.78 4.72 -9.98
CA ARG A 57 -14.28 6.09 -10.12
C ARG A 57 -13.66 6.72 -8.87
N THR A 58 -13.53 5.98 -7.76
CA THR A 58 -12.96 6.48 -6.49
C THR A 58 -13.54 7.86 -6.12
N LEU A 59 -14.80 7.88 -5.70
CA LEU A 59 -15.41 9.13 -5.25
C LEU A 59 -14.60 9.70 -4.07
N LYS A 60 -14.23 10.98 -4.15
CA LYS A 60 -13.52 11.70 -3.08
C LYS A 60 -14.31 11.76 -1.77
N SER A 61 -15.62 11.46 -1.83
CA SER A 61 -16.53 11.40 -0.69
C SER A 61 -17.61 10.34 -0.94
N PRO A 62 -18.25 9.79 0.11
CA PRO A 62 -19.38 8.86 -0.02
C PRO A 62 -20.69 9.53 -0.49
N ILE A 63 -20.66 10.83 -0.81
CA ILE A 63 -21.81 11.59 -1.30
C ILE A 63 -21.78 11.61 -2.82
N VAL A 64 -22.86 11.15 -3.46
CA VAL A 64 -23.03 11.15 -4.91
C VAL A 64 -23.88 12.36 -5.32
N ASP A 65 -23.31 13.24 -6.13
CA ASP A 65 -23.97 14.38 -6.75
C ASP A 65 -24.36 14.11 -8.20
N LYS A 66 -25.10 15.05 -8.79
CA LYS A 66 -25.63 14.92 -10.15
C LYS A 66 -24.51 14.83 -11.18
N GLU A 67 -23.43 15.60 -10.99
CA GLU A 67 -22.28 15.64 -11.86
C GLU A 67 -21.54 14.30 -11.93
N ALA A 68 -21.38 13.63 -10.77
CA ALA A 68 -20.79 12.28 -10.72
C ALA A 68 -21.61 11.26 -11.51
N VAL A 69 -22.95 11.28 -11.36
CA VAL A 69 -23.86 10.39 -12.12
C VAL A 69 -23.78 10.71 -13.61
N ARG A 70 -23.91 11.99 -14.00
CA ARG A 70 -23.88 12.43 -15.41
C ARG A 70 -22.62 11.97 -16.12
N SER A 71 -21.48 12.08 -15.46
CA SER A 71 -20.22 11.72 -16.06
C SER A 71 -20.05 10.20 -16.24
N VAL A 72 -20.75 9.38 -15.46
CA VAL A 72 -20.83 7.92 -15.68
C VAL A 72 -21.85 7.58 -16.77
N VAL A 73 -23.01 8.24 -16.77
CA VAL A 73 -24.03 8.07 -17.81
C VAL A 73 -23.48 8.39 -19.20
N SER A 74 -22.75 9.52 -19.36
CA SER A 74 -22.08 9.85 -20.62
C SER A 74 -21.15 8.73 -21.06
N LEU A 75 -20.31 8.21 -20.15
CA LEU A 75 -19.37 7.14 -20.47
C LEU A 75 -20.06 5.83 -20.90
N LEU A 76 -21.21 5.50 -20.30
CA LEU A 76 -21.98 4.32 -20.67
C LEU A 76 -22.65 4.47 -22.04
N LEU A 77 -23.16 5.66 -22.35
CA LEU A 77 -23.75 5.96 -23.67
C LEU A 77 -22.68 6.04 -24.76
N ASP A 78 -21.55 6.69 -24.49
CA ASP A 78 -20.41 6.78 -25.42
C ASP A 78 -19.82 5.39 -25.73
N ALA A 79 -19.90 4.44 -24.78
CA ALA A 79 -19.49 3.05 -24.98
C ALA A 79 -20.49 2.26 -25.82
N ASP A 80 -21.79 2.54 -25.72
CA ASP A 80 -22.84 1.91 -26.52
C ASP A 80 -22.75 2.37 -27.99
N ASP A 81 -22.58 3.68 -28.20
CA ASP A 81 -22.37 4.28 -29.52
C ASP A 81 -21.09 3.74 -30.22
N ALA A 82 -20.06 3.38 -29.46
CA ALA A 82 -18.81 2.80 -29.98
C ALA A 82 -18.92 1.31 -30.35
N VAL A 83 -19.99 0.61 -29.94
CA VAL A 83 -20.23 -0.79 -30.32
C VAL A 83 -20.99 -0.89 -31.65
N ASP A 84 -21.74 0.15 -32.02
CA ASP A 84 -22.47 0.25 -33.30
C ASP A 84 -21.79 1.14 -34.36
N GLY A 85 -20.74 1.89 -33.99
CA GLY A 85 -19.99 2.78 -34.88
C GLY A 85 -18.52 2.41 -35.02
N ASP A 86 -18.15 1.88 -36.19
CA ASP A 86 -16.78 1.91 -36.70
C ASP A 86 -16.39 3.38 -36.88
N GLU A 87 -15.74 4.01 -35.90
CA GLU A 87 -14.73 5.08 -36.06
C GLU A 87 -14.18 5.54 -34.69
N ALA A 88 -12.87 5.37 -34.53
CA ALA A 88 -12.10 5.75 -33.36
C ALA A 88 -12.06 7.27 -33.15
N SER A 89 -12.49 7.73 -31.97
CA SER A 89 -12.16 9.09 -31.48
C SER A 89 -11.39 9.03 -30.16
N ALA A 90 -10.46 9.97 -30.01
CA ALA A 90 -9.45 10.06 -28.95
C ALA A 90 -9.99 10.14 -27.50
N ALA A 91 -11.31 10.19 -27.30
CA ALA A 91 -11.95 10.10 -26.00
C ALA A 91 -11.95 8.67 -25.42
N ALA A 92 -11.85 7.64 -26.28
CA ALA A 92 -11.80 6.22 -25.89
C ALA A 92 -10.58 5.86 -25.03
N GLN A 93 -9.50 6.63 -25.10
CA GLN A 93 -8.29 6.39 -24.30
C GLN A 93 -8.52 6.64 -22.80
N ASN A 94 -9.44 7.53 -22.43
CA ASN A 94 -9.75 7.82 -21.04
C ASN A 94 -10.87 6.92 -20.47
N ALA A 95 -11.78 6.43 -21.32
CA ALA A 95 -12.82 5.47 -20.91
C ALA A 95 -12.26 4.04 -20.77
N ALA A 96 -11.33 3.63 -21.65
CA ALA A 96 -10.63 2.35 -21.54
C ALA A 96 -9.68 2.27 -20.31
N ALA A 97 -9.26 3.40 -19.76
CA ALA A 97 -8.40 3.44 -18.57
C ALA A 97 -9.09 2.94 -17.28
N PHE A 98 -10.43 2.86 -17.27
CA PHE A 98 -11.20 2.33 -16.13
C PHE A 98 -11.69 0.88 -16.35
N SER A 99 -11.60 0.32 -17.56
CA SER A 99 -11.98 -1.07 -17.84
C SER A 99 -10.80 -2.06 -17.82
N SER A 100 -9.56 -1.58 -17.76
CA SER A 100 -8.39 -2.45 -17.65
C SER A 100 -8.20 -2.90 -16.19
N SER A 101 -8.66 -4.12 -15.85
CA SER A 101 -8.39 -4.78 -14.56
C SER A 101 -6.89 -4.98 -14.29
N ILE A 102 -6.04 -4.74 -15.29
CA ILE A 102 -4.58 -4.76 -15.20
C ILE A 102 -4.07 -3.35 -15.47
N ARG A 103 -3.28 -2.82 -14.53
CA ARG A 103 -2.57 -1.54 -14.68
C ARG A 103 -1.07 -1.78 -14.63
N VAL A 104 -0.36 -1.28 -15.63
CA VAL A 104 1.10 -1.21 -15.63
C VAL A 104 1.49 0.13 -15.02
N ILE A 105 2.28 0.08 -13.94
CA ILE A 105 2.75 1.29 -13.24
C ILE A 105 4.20 1.53 -13.64
N ASP A 106 4.47 2.68 -14.24
CA ASP A 106 5.84 3.12 -14.48
C ASP A 106 6.53 3.39 -13.13
N THR A 107 7.68 2.74 -12.92
CA THR A 107 8.52 2.90 -11.73
C THR A 107 8.94 4.35 -11.45
N PHE A 108 9.05 5.20 -12.47
CA PHE A 108 9.40 6.62 -12.29
C PHE A 108 8.21 7.49 -11.88
N LEU A 109 6.98 6.98 -12.01
CA LEU A 109 5.75 7.64 -11.55
C LEU A 109 5.34 7.21 -10.14
N VAL A 110 5.97 6.16 -9.59
CA VAL A 110 5.66 5.68 -8.23
C VAL A 110 6.11 6.75 -7.23
N PRO A 111 5.20 7.24 -6.36
CA PRO A 111 5.56 8.21 -5.34
C PRO A 111 6.57 7.60 -4.37
N LYS A 112 7.69 8.29 -4.16
CA LYS A 112 8.70 7.84 -3.20
C LYS A 112 8.21 8.10 -1.79
N LEU A 113 8.06 7.05 -1.00
CA LEU A 113 7.75 7.16 0.42
C LEU A 113 9.03 7.10 1.26
N ARG A 114 9.09 7.93 2.31
CA ARG A 114 10.11 7.88 3.35
C ARG A 114 9.48 7.50 4.68
N TYR A 115 10.22 6.72 5.46
CA TYR A 115 9.81 6.31 6.79
C TYR A 115 10.37 7.28 7.84
N ASP A 116 9.51 7.81 8.71
CA ASP A 116 9.92 8.57 9.90
C ASP A 116 10.01 7.60 11.10
N PRO A 117 11.21 7.31 11.63
CA PRO A 117 11.37 6.39 12.75
C PRO A 117 10.83 6.94 14.07
N ILE A 118 10.68 8.26 14.21
CA ILE A 118 10.15 8.91 15.42
C ILE A 118 8.62 8.83 15.39
N LYS A 119 8.00 9.28 14.30
CA LYS A 119 6.54 9.28 14.14
C LYS A 119 5.98 7.90 13.78
N LYS A 120 6.84 6.97 13.34
CA LYS A 120 6.50 5.62 12.85
C LYS A 120 5.50 5.65 11.69
N LEU A 121 5.59 6.66 10.83
CA LEU A 121 4.69 6.91 9.71
C LEU A 121 5.48 7.02 8.41
N PHE A 122 4.82 6.69 7.31
CA PHE A 122 5.34 6.97 5.96
C PHE A 122 4.82 8.31 5.49
N TYR A 123 5.68 9.09 4.85
CA TYR A 123 5.32 10.34 4.20
C TYR A 123 5.89 10.36 2.79
N GLU A 124 5.20 11.08 1.90
CA GLU A 124 5.65 11.25 0.53
C GLU A 124 6.85 12.21 0.48
N TYR A 125 7.89 11.78 -0.21
CA TYR A 125 9.05 12.62 -0.48
C TYR A 125 8.78 13.49 -1.71
N THR A 126 8.66 14.79 -1.48
CA THR A 126 8.33 15.80 -2.51
C THR A 126 9.56 16.45 -3.15
N GLY A 127 10.77 15.97 -2.83
CA GLY A 127 12.00 16.50 -3.42
C GLY A 127 12.34 15.90 -4.78
N SER A 128 13.41 16.39 -5.38
CA SER A 128 13.90 15.89 -6.68
C SER A 128 14.39 14.44 -6.58
N LEU A 129 14.06 13.64 -7.59
CA LEU A 129 14.50 12.25 -7.74
C LEU A 129 15.35 12.12 -9.01
N PRO A 130 16.57 12.67 -9.02
CA PRO A 130 17.45 12.54 -10.17
C PRO A 130 17.88 11.07 -10.33
N ILE A 131 18.05 10.65 -11.59
CA ILE A 131 18.60 9.33 -11.93
C ILE A 131 20.03 9.20 -11.36
N TYR A 132 20.79 10.29 -11.38
CA TYR A 132 22.13 10.38 -10.82
C TYR A 132 22.08 11.04 -9.45
N GLY A 133 22.08 10.21 -8.40
CA GLY A 133 22.16 10.66 -7.01
C GLY A 133 23.56 11.12 -6.62
N ASP A 134 23.63 11.98 -5.61
CA ASP A 134 24.88 12.33 -4.94
C ASP A 134 25.34 11.23 -3.97
N ALA A 135 26.53 11.40 -3.39
CA ALA A 135 27.05 10.45 -2.40
C ALA A 135 26.11 10.29 -1.18
N SER A 136 25.43 11.36 -0.79
CA SER A 136 24.48 11.33 0.34
C SER A 136 23.27 10.44 0.05
N THR A 137 22.80 10.39 -1.20
CA THR A 137 21.71 9.50 -1.64
C THR A 137 22.06 8.04 -1.45
N LYS A 138 23.32 7.64 -1.70
CA LYS A 138 23.79 6.27 -1.46
C LYS A 138 23.75 5.93 0.03
N ALA A 139 24.26 6.80 0.89
CA ALA A 139 24.21 6.59 2.34
C ALA A 139 22.77 6.52 2.86
N ALA A 140 21.90 7.42 2.39
CA ALA A 140 20.49 7.44 2.73
C ALA A 140 19.78 6.14 2.35
N LEU A 141 20.11 5.54 1.21
CA LEU A 141 19.54 4.26 0.78
C LEU A 141 19.81 3.12 1.77
N TYR A 142 21.03 2.99 2.29
CA TYR A 142 21.35 1.96 3.29
C TYR A 142 20.71 2.27 4.64
N ARG A 143 20.68 3.55 5.04
CA ARG A 143 20.01 4.01 6.26
C ARG A 143 18.51 3.71 6.23
N ASP A 144 17.83 4.05 5.13
CA ASP A 144 16.39 3.82 4.97
C ASP A 144 16.08 2.32 5.00
N ARG A 145 16.89 1.49 4.33
CA ARG A 145 16.76 0.02 4.38
C ARG A 145 16.91 -0.52 5.79
N TYR A 146 17.93 -0.08 6.53
CA TYR A 146 18.13 -0.48 7.91
C TYR A 146 16.92 -0.12 8.77
N LEU A 147 16.44 1.12 8.70
CA LEU A 147 15.31 1.59 9.52
C LEU A 147 14.01 0.84 9.23
N LEU A 148 13.72 0.54 7.96
CA LEU A 148 12.54 -0.25 7.58
C LEU A 148 12.58 -1.67 8.12
N LEU A 149 13.75 -2.30 8.06
CA LEU A 149 13.91 -3.65 8.58
C LEU A 149 13.91 -3.65 10.11
N PHE A 150 14.53 -2.66 10.74
CA PHE A 150 14.52 -2.51 12.19
C PHE A 150 13.08 -2.33 12.69
N GLN A 151 12.27 -1.53 12.01
CA GLN A 151 10.85 -1.41 12.29
C GLN A 151 10.12 -2.77 12.19
N ARG A 152 10.39 -3.56 11.15
CA ARG A 152 9.73 -4.86 10.97
C ARG A 152 10.12 -5.85 12.05
N VAL A 153 11.41 -5.97 12.32
CA VAL A 153 11.95 -6.93 13.29
C VAL A 153 11.50 -6.57 14.72
N THR A 154 11.55 -5.30 15.12
CA THR A 154 11.12 -4.88 16.47
C THR A 154 9.62 -5.04 16.75
N ARG A 155 8.81 -5.24 15.70
CA ARG A 155 7.37 -5.56 15.82
C ARG A 155 7.09 -7.05 15.92
N ASP A 156 8.07 -7.89 15.61
CA ASP A 156 7.94 -9.33 15.79
C ASP A 156 7.97 -9.67 17.28
N GLN A 157 7.09 -10.57 17.70
CA GLN A 157 6.92 -10.93 19.10
C GLN A 157 8.21 -11.49 19.72
N HIS A 158 9.03 -12.20 18.93
CA HIS A 158 10.27 -12.80 19.43
C HIS A 158 11.33 -11.75 19.79
N PHE A 159 11.31 -10.57 19.15
CA PHE A 159 12.28 -9.49 19.37
C PHE A 159 11.68 -8.29 20.14
N SER A 160 10.41 -8.38 20.53
CA SER A 160 9.70 -7.34 21.28
C SER A 160 9.92 -7.48 22.78
N LYS A 161 9.98 -6.34 23.50
CA LYS A 161 10.04 -6.34 24.97
C LYS A 161 8.77 -7.00 25.54
N PRO A 162 8.89 -7.98 26.45
CA PRO A 162 7.74 -8.46 27.20
C PRO A 162 7.11 -7.30 27.96
N ALA A 163 5.79 -7.10 27.81
CA ALA A 163 5.08 -6.03 28.51
C ALA A 163 4.96 -6.27 30.03
N PHE A 164 5.18 -7.52 30.47
CA PHE A 164 5.17 -7.94 31.87
C PHE A 164 6.27 -8.97 32.11
N ASP A 165 6.69 -9.07 33.38
CA ASP A 165 7.71 -9.99 33.91
C ASP A 165 7.19 -11.45 33.93
N SER A 166 6.63 -11.90 32.79
CA SER A 166 6.14 -13.26 32.61
C SER A 166 7.32 -14.17 32.27
N GLU A 167 7.41 -15.25 33.03
CA GLU A 167 8.42 -16.31 33.01
C GLU A 167 9.25 -16.41 31.73
N MET A 168 10.56 -16.26 31.92
CA MET A 168 11.59 -16.33 30.88
C MET A 168 11.31 -17.51 29.94
N SER A 169 11.02 -17.22 28.67
CA SER A 169 11.09 -18.22 27.61
C SER A 169 12.48 -18.86 27.62
N HIS A 170 12.59 -20.13 27.19
CA HIS A 170 13.86 -20.85 27.14
C HIS A 170 14.98 -20.13 26.31
N PHE A 171 14.63 -19.10 25.53
CA PHE A 171 15.54 -18.28 24.72
C PHE A 171 15.82 -16.87 25.28
N GLY A 172 15.20 -16.47 26.39
CA GLY A 172 15.34 -15.13 26.96
C GLY A 172 14.65 -14.02 26.14
N ASN A 173 14.73 -12.78 26.62
CA ASN A 173 14.25 -11.60 25.90
C ASN A 173 15.21 -11.29 24.74
N CYS A 174 14.82 -11.56 23.49
CA CYS A 174 15.65 -11.29 22.31
C CYS A 174 15.66 -9.81 21.90
N GLU A 175 15.78 -8.92 22.88
CA GLU A 175 15.77 -7.48 22.63
C GLU A 175 16.99 -7.06 21.80
N ILE A 176 16.70 -6.38 20.69
CA ILE A 176 17.73 -5.86 19.80
C ILE A 176 18.40 -4.65 20.43
N SER A 177 19.71 -4.78 20.62
CA SER A 177 20.59 -3.76 21.19
C SER A 177 21.43 -3.09 20.10
N PRO A 178 21.62 -1.75 20.13
CA PRO A 178 22.57 -1.06 19.26
C PRO A 178 24.01 -1.52 19.53
N ILE A 179 24.87 -1.57 18.53
CA ILE A 179 26.27 -2.02 18.66
C ILE A 179 27.03 -1.16 19.68
N GLN A 180 26.84 0.16 19.64
CA GLN A 180 27.51 1.06 20.58
C GLN A 180 27.15 0.77 22.05
N SER A 181 25.99 0.15 22.33
CA SER A 181 25.57 -0.20 23.69
C SER A 181 26.30 -1.43 24.25
N LEU A 182 26.99 -2.20 23.41
CA LEU A 182 27.71 -3.41 23.81
C LEU A 182 29.04 -3.11 24.52
N VAL A 183 29.57 -1.89 24.37
CA VAL A 183 30.85 -1.50 24.97
C VAL A 183 30.75 -1.60 26.49
N GLY A 184 31.60 -2.45 27.08
CA GLY A 184 31.64 -2.67 28.54
C GLY A 184 30.51 -3.58 29.08
N GLN A 185 29.69 -4.17 28.21
CA GLN A 185 28.68 -5.16 28.58
C GLN A 185 29.23 -6.58 28.34
N THR A 186 28.91 -7.52 29.24
CA THR A 186 29.28 -8.94 29.13
C THR A 186 28.05 -9.82 28.90
N GLY A 187 28.23 -10.95 28.22
CA GLY A 187 27.17 -11.94 27.99
C GLY A 187 26.51 -11.83 26.63
N ARG A 188 25.37 -12.51 26.49
CA ARG A 188 24.64 -12.67 25.22
C ARG A 188 23.78 -11.45 24.92
N ARG A 189 23.86 -10.92 23.70
CA ARG A 189 23.06 -9.80 23.19
C ARG A 189 22.62 -10.08 21.77
N TRP A 190 21.43 -9.60 21.42
CA TRP A 190 20.89 -9.68 20.08
C TRP A 190 21.14 -8.35 19.37
N VAL A 191 21.79 -8.40 18.21
CA VAL A 191 22.14 -7.19 17.46
C VAL A 191 21.67 -7.35 16.03
N MET A 192 21.00 -6.34 15.51
CA MET A 192 20.66 -6.23 14.10
C MET A 192 21.69 -5.34 13.41
N GLY A 193 22.30 -5.83 12.34
CA GLY A 193 23.25 -5.06 11.55
C GLY A 193 23.41 -5.59 10.13
N LEU A 194 24.16 -4.82 9.33
CA LEU A 194 24.63 -5.16 8.00
C LEU A 194 25.97 -5.89 8.14
N ILE A 195 26.13 -7.02 7.45
CA ILE A 195 27.43 -7.68 7.37
C ILE A 195 28.20 -7.09 6.19
N SER A 196 29.40 -6.62 6.46
CA SER A 196 30.36 -6.18 5.45
C SER A 196 31.67 -6.94 5.59
N GLN A 197 32.33 -7.15 4.46
CA GLN A 197 33.67 -7.71 4.41
C GLN A 197 34.58 -6.61 3.85
N LEU A 198 35.32 -5.95 4.74
CA LEU A 198 36.22 -4.86 4.35
C LEU A 198 37.57 -5.40 3.88
N GLU A 199 38.05 -6.48 4.54
CA GLU A 199 39.29 -7.18 4.23
C GLU A 199 39.02 -8.68 4.06
N ASP A 200 39.89 -9.38 3.32
CA ASP A 200 39.73 -10.82 3.11
C ASP A 200 39.82 -11.59 4.43
N GLY A 201 38.79 -12.37 4.75
CA GLY A 201 38.71 -13.15 5.99
C GLY A 201 38.20 -12.38 7.22
N HIS A 202 38.04 -11.05 7.15
CA HIS A 202 37.54 -10.22 8.25
C HIS A 202 36.13 -9.71 7.96
N PHE A 203 35.17 -10.17 8.76
CA PHE A 203 33.77 -9.75 8.67
C PHE A 203 33.46 -8.73 9.75
N TYR A 204 32.63 -7.75 9.39
CA TYR A 204 32.17 -6.70 10.29
C TYR A 204 30.66 -6.69 10.30
N LEU A 205 30.09 -6.44 11.47
CA LEU A 205 28.69 -6.09 11.65
C LEU A 205 28.59 -4.58 11.87
N GLU A 206 27.75 -3.91 11.08
CA GLU A 206 27.56 -2.45 11.13
C GLU A 206 26.08 -2.10 11.35
N ASP A 207 25.83 -1.15 12.26
CA ASP A 207 24.52 -0.53 12.44
C ASP A 207 24.64 1.00 12.30
N LEU A 208 23.59 1.75 12.64
CA LEU A 208 23.61 3.22 12.56
C LEU A 208 24.51 3.89 13.62
N THR A 209 25.09 3.13 14.55
CA THR A 209 25.82 3.62 15.71
C THR A 209 27.31 3.28 15.66
N ALA A 210 27.65 2.05 15.26
CA ALA A 210 29.02 1.56 15.26
C ALA A 210 29.20 0.37 14.31
N SER A 211 30.46 -0.05 14.16
CA SER A 211 30.87 -1.28 13.48
C SER A 211 31.72 -2.12 14.43
N VAL A 212 31.55 -3.43 14.40
CA VAL A 212 32.31 -4.39 15.21
C VAL A 212 32.72 -5.58 14.36
N GLU A 213 33.96 -6.04 14.51
CA GLU A 213 34.44 -7.25 13.85
C GLU A 213 33.75 -8.49 14.44
N ILE A 214 33.34 -9.41 13.57
CA ILE A 214 32.62 -10.64 13.95
C ILE A 214 33.34 -11.87 13.42
N ASN A 215 33.41 -12.91 14.26
CA ASN A 215 33.89 -14.22 13.84
C ASN A 215 32.70 -15.14 13.54
N LEU A 216 32.58 -15.56 12.29
CA LEU A 216 31.48 -16.41 11.81
C LEU A 216 31.82 -17.90 11.76
N SER A 217 32.99 -18.32 12.26
CA SER A 217 33.48 -19.71 12.14
C SER A 217 32.53 -20.75 12.79
N ASP A 218 31.90 -20.38 13.91
CA ASP A 218 30.97 -21.23 14.66
C ASP A 218 29.49 -20.86 14.43
N ALA A 219 29.20 -20.04 13.42
CA ALA A 219 27.85 -19.54 13.19
C ALA A 219 26.91 -20.65 12.67
N ILE A 220 25.75 -20.82 13.32
CA ILE A 220 24.70 -21.75 12.90
C ILE A 220 23.59 -20.95 12.20
N SER A 221 23.27 -21.29 10.95
CA SER A 221 22.18 -20.68 10.19
C SER A 221 20.90 -21.51 10.30
N PHE A 222 19.79 -20.90 10.74
CA PHE A 222 18.48 -21.55 10.81
C PHE A 222 17.61 -21.18 9.58
N TYR A 223 17.54 -22.12 8.61
CA TYR A 223 16.61 -22.30 7.47
C TYR A 223 16.41 -21.26 6.31
N ASN A 224 16.40 -21.86 5.10
CA ASN A 224 15.84 -21.51 3.78
C ASN A 224 15.96 -20.08 3.21
N ALA A 225 16.95 -19.93 2.33
CA ALA A 225 17.00 -19.07 1.14
C ALA A 225 16.31 -17.70 1.28
N TYR A 226 17.09 -16.68 1.64
CA TYR A 226 17.27 -15.38 0.96
C TYR A 226 17.89 -14.42 1.99
N TRP A 227 19.16 -14.69 2.32
CA TRP A 227 19.97 -13.77 3.12
C TRP A 227 20.32 -12.55 2.29
N ILE A 228 19.50 -11.51 2.37
CA ILE A 228 19.87 -10.16 1.94
C ILE A 228 20.19 -9.40 3.23
N TYR A 229 21.45 -9.50 3.66
CA TYR A 229 22.19 -8.56 4.53
C TYR A 229 21.77 -8.28 5.98
N PHE A 230 20.86 -9.04 6.60
CA PHE A 230 20.49 -8.80 8.00
C PHE A 230 20.61 -10.07 8.84
N LEU A 231 21.54 -10.05 9.78
CA LEU A 231 21.76 -11.11 10.74
C LEU A 231 21.41 -10.57 12.12
N ILE A 232 20.62 -11.33 12.86
CA ILE A 232 20.46 -11.11 14.29
C ILE A 232 21.49 -12.02 14.94
N LEU A 233 22.60 -11.42 15.37
CA LEU A 233 23.66 -12.17 16.02
C LEU A 233 23.42 -12.22 17.51
N GLU A 234 23.51 -13.43 18.05
CA GLU A 234 23.79 -13.63 19.46
C GLU A 234 25.30 -13.42 19.67
N VAL A 235 25.68 -12.21 20.06
CA VAL A 235 27.09 -11.89 20.35
C VAL A 235 27.36 -12.23 21.81
N LYS A 236 28.39 -13.03 22.08
CA LYS A 236 28.91 -13.29 23.42
C LYS A 236 30.21 -12.52 23.59
N ASN A 237 30.14 -11.42 24.34
CA ASN A 237 31.31 -10.66 24.79
C ASN A 237 31.90 -11.34 26.04
#